data_AF-A0A7X9PB03-F1
#
_entry.id   AF-A0A7X9PB03-F1
#
_cell.length_a   1.000
_cell.length_b   1.000
_cell.length_c   1.000
_cell.angle_alpha   90.00
_cell.angle_beta   90.00
_cell.angle_gamma   90.00
#
_symmetry.space_group_name_H-M   'P 1'
#
loop_
_entity.id
_entity.type
_entity.pdbx_description
1 polymer ?
#
loop_
_entity_poly.entity_id
_entity_poly.type
_entity_poly.pdbx_seq_one_letter_code
_entity_poly.pdbx_strand_id
1 'polypeptide(L)' 'MKPYYVYFITNASHTLYVGVTNDLERRVRQHQAGAILG' A
#
# COMPACT_ATOMS: atom_id res chain seq x y z
N MET A 1 -17.12 -7.80 -10.75
CA MET A 1 -16.46 -6.53 -10.36
C MET A 1 -15.35 -6.87 -9.35
N LYS A 2 -14.20 -6.21 -9.41
CA LYS A 2 -13.16 -6.36 -8.38
C LYS A 2 -13.35 -5.29 -7.29
N PRO A 3 -13.25 -5.63 -5.99
CA PRO A 3 -13.32 -4.62 -4.94
C PRO A 3 -12.14 -3.66 -5.06
N TYR A 4 -12.38 -2.40 -4.70
CA TYR A 4 -11.32 -1.41 -4.51
C TYR A 4 -11.23 -1.07 -3.03
N TYR A 5 -10.01 -0.85 -2.56
CA TYR A 5 -9.69 -0.54 -1.18
C TYR A 5 -9.01 0.82 -1.13
N VAL A 6 -9.49 1.67 -0.23
CA VAL A 6 -8.72 2.80 0.29
C VAL A 6 -7.93 2.29 1.48
N TYR A 7 -6.61 2.47 1.49
CA TYR A 7 -5.75 1.93 2.53
C TYR A 7 -4.89 3.01 3.20
N PHE A 8 -4.55 2.75 4.45
CA PHE A 8 -3.66 3.54 5.29
C PHE A 8 -2.57 2.60 5.81
N ILE A 9 -1.31 2.87 5.49
CA ILE A 9 -0.15 2.09 5.94
C ILE A 9 0.85 3.06 6.56
N THR A 10 1.51 2.65 7.64
CA THR A 10 2.58 3.42 8.26
C THR A 10 3.86 2.60 8.36
N ASN A 11 5.01 3.27 8.50
CA ASN A 11 6.29 2.64 8.79
C ASN A 11 6.72 2.89 10.24
N ALA A 12 7.84 2.29 10.67
CA ALA A 12 8.37 2.47 12.03
C ALA A 12 8.72 3.93 12.36
N SER A 13 8.99 4.75 11.34
CA SER A 13 9.23 6.20 11.47
C SER A 13 7.93 7.02 11.42
N HIS A 14 6.77 6.39 11.56
CA HIS A 14 5.44 7.02 11.55
C HIS A 14 5.10 7.80 10.27
N THR A 15 5.73 7.48 9.13
CA THR A 15 5.31 8.06 7.84
C THR A 15 4.03 7.39 7.38
N LEU A 16 2.96 8.16 7.23
CA LEU A 16 1.66 7.68 6.77
C LEU A 16 1.58 7.69 5.23
N TYR A 17 1.16 6.56 4.67
CA TYR A 17 0.87 6.38 3.25
C TYR A 17 -0.62 6.11 3.07
N VAL A 18 -1.25 6.87 2.18
CA VAL A 18 -2.65 6.69 1.79
C VAL A 18 -2.71 6.37 0.30
N GLY A 19 -3.53 5.41 -0.10
CA GLY A 19 -3.66 5.04 -1.50
C GLY A 19 -4.91 4.21 -1.79
N VAL A 20 -5.09 3.93 -3.08
CA VAL A 20 -6.20 3.10 -3.59
C VAL A 20 -5.61 1.92 -4.36
N THR A 21 -6.19 0.73 -4.18
CA THR A 21 -5.79 -0.48 -4.92
C THR A 21 -6.96 -1.44 -5.06
N ASN A 22 -6.93 -2.28 -6.09
CA ASN A 22 -7.81 -3.44 -6.22
C ASN A 22 -7.20 -4.73 -5.65
N ASP A 23 -5.98 -4.64 -5.09
CA ASP A 23 -5.21 -5.73 -4.50
C ASP A 23 -4.33 -5.17 -3.37
N LEU A 24 -4.79 -5.32 -2.13
CA LEU A 24 -4.14 -4.79 -0.94
C LEU A 24 -2.87 -5.57 -0.57
N GLU A 25 -2.92 -6.90 -0.65
CA GLU A 25 -1.79 -7.77 -0.28
C GLU A 25 -0.58 -7.56 -1.18
N ARG A 26 -0.79 -7.45 -2.50
CA ARG A 26 0.29 -7.10 -3.43
C ARG A 26 0.88 -5.74 -3.10
N ARG A 27 0.05 -4.76 -2.74
CA ARG A 27 0.51 -3.40 -2.43
C ARG A 27 1.36 -3.38 -1.16
N VAL A 28 0.94 -4.06 -0.09
CA VAL A 28 1.73 -4.20 1.14
C VAL A 28 3.10 -4.82 0.85
N ARG A 29 3.15 -5.92 0.07
CA ARG A 29 4.42 -6.58 -0.29
C ARG A 29 5.36 -5.67 -1.09
N GLN A 30 4.85 -4.87 -2.02
CA GLN A 30 5.66 -3.90 -2.78
C GLN A 30 6.26 -2.82 -1.88
N HIS A 31 5.47 -2.29 -0.93
CA HIS A 31 5.94 -1.31 0.06
C HIS A 31 7.04 -1.91 0.96
N GLN A 32 6.86 -3.13 1.44
CA GLN A 32 7.87 -3.84 2.24
C GLN A 32 9.16 -4.13 1.47
N ALA A 33 9.07 -4.44 0.18
CA ALA A 33 10.22 -4.71 -0.67
C ALA A 33 10.96 -3.45 -1.15
N GLY A 34 10.46 -2.24 -0.83
CA GLY A 34 10.98 -0.98 -1.39
C GLY A 34 10.79 -0.85 -2.91
N ALA A 35 10.01 -1.75 -3.51
CA ALA A 35 9.83 -1.88 -4.96
C ALA A 35 8.66 -1.00 -5.45
N ILE A 36 8.67 0.27 -5.06
CA ILE A 36 7.67 1.24 -5.52
C ILE A 36 8.38 2.20 -6.49
N LEU A 37 8.20 1.96 -7.80
CA LEU A 37 8.26 3.05 -8.76
C LEU A 37 7.06 3.95 -8.45
N GLY A 38 7.34 5.18 -8.04
CA GLY A 38 6.35 6.20 -7.68
C GLY A 38 5.28 6.38 -8.74
#